data_AF-A0A1Q7FWX9-F1
#
_entry.id   AF-A0A1Q7FWX9-F1
#
_cell.length_a   1.000
_cell.length_b   1.000
_cell.length_c   1.000
_cell.angle_alpha   90.00
_cell.angle_beta   90.00
_cell.angle_gamma   90.00
#
_symmetry.space_group_name_H-M   'P 1'
#
loop_
_entity.id
_entity.type
_entity.pdbx_description
1 polymer ?
#
loop_
_entity_poly.entity_id
_entity_poly.type
_entity_poly.pdbx_seq_one_letter_code
_entity_poly.pdbx_strand_id
1 'polypeptide(L)'
;MSEPRLLSLLIPAVGGQGGGVLAEWIVEAALGDGLVAHSTSIPGVAQRTGSTTYYVEIFTGAADDTLAFSLYPVPGALDVLLAPEFLEVGRAIEAGIPSPSRTTIIASTHRLFSIHEKTATGRSIYPSDQLEAAARAFSRAFIAFDALAVAREQGTEVNAVLLGALAASGALPIRPEAYRAAIERKRVQVETNVRGFEVGLGLARRGPERARPDPKPPLRMPAGFTDALTTFPGSLRPIVGEALARLIDYQDEKYAARYLERLAPFVGSGRDLELARIVARHLAVWMTYEDAIRVADLKTRAGRLARIREETRADGAEIVVTDYLRPDLDELYGILPYRLVAPVARWAERRWPHGRPTLGLSGCGCWPAAAGCGPSPIARAESTSA
;
A
#
# COMPACT_ATOMS: atom_id res chain seq x y z
N MET A 1 0.69 39.14 20.61
CA MET A 1 -0.38 38.31 20.04
C MET A 1 -0.14 38.27 18.54
N SER A 2 -0.02 37.09 17.93
CA SER A 2 0.21 36.98 16.49
C SER A 2 -1.04 37.41 15.73
N GLU A 3 -0.89 38.01 14.55
CA GLU A 3 -2.05 38.38 13.70
C GLU A 3 -2.91 37.15 13.37
N PRO A 4 -4.25 37.32 13.27
CA PRO A 4 -5.16 36.25 12.89
C PRO A 4 -4.82 35.76 11.47
N ARG A 5 -4.66 34.45 11.32
CA ARG A 5 -4.24 33.83 10.06
C ARG A 5 -5.11 32.62 9.77
N LEU A 6 -5.43 32.46 8.49
CA LEU A 6 -5.98 31.23 7.95
C LEU A 6 -4.85 30.30 7.50
N LEU A 7 -4.79 29.12 8.09
CA LEU A 7 -3.81 28.07 7.81
C LEU A 7 -4.47 27.00 6.95
N SER A 8 -3.80 26.58 5.89
CA SER A 8 -4.29 25.56 4.95
C SER A 8 -3.47 24.28 5.04
N LEU A 9 -4.16 23.16 5.19
CA LEU A 9 -3.61 21.81 5.28
C LEU A 9 -4.22 20.96 4.17
N LEU A 10 -3.36 20.18 3.51
CA LEU A 10 -3.72 19.22 2.48
C LEU A 10 -3.32 17.82 2.92
N ILE A 11 -4.26 16.88 2.87
CA ILE A 11 -4.04 15.45 3.15
C ILE A 11 -4.41 14.66 1.90
N PRO A 12 -3.47 14.39 0.98
CA PRO A 12 -3.72 13.53 -0.15
C PRO A 12 -3.50 12.07 0.27
N ALA A 13 -4.53 11.25 0.16
CA ALA A 13 -4.49 9.87 0.63
C ALA A 13 -5.07 8.91 -0.42
N VAL A 14 -4.41 7.77 -0.61
CA VAL A 14 -4.99 6.68 -1.39
C VAL A 14 -6.20 6.11 -0.63
N GLY A 15 -7.29 5.81 -1.34
CA GLY A 15 -8.50 5.23 -0.74
C GLY A 15 -8.18 4.06 0.22
N GLY A 16 -8.72 4.13 1.44
CA GLY A 16 -8.46 3.15 2.50
C GLY A 16 -7.29 3.46 3.44
N GLN A 17 -6.50 4.51 3.20
CA GLN A 17 -5.39 4.91 4.09
C GLN A 17 -5.83 5.73 5.31
N GLY A 18 -7.11 6.08 5.41
CA GLY A 18 -7.66 6.81 6.56
C GLY A 18 -7.33 8.30 6.61
N GLY A 19 -7.10 8.95 5.46
CA GLY A 19 -6.93 10.41 5.38
C GLY A 19 -8.11 11.19 6.00
N GLY A 20 -9.33 10.65 5.95
CA GLY A 20 -10.50 11.24 6.62
C GLY A 20 -10.41 11.21 8.13
N VAL A 21 -9.86 10.13 8.72
CA VAL A 21 -9.62 10.02 10.16
C VAL A 21 -8.59 11.05 10.61
N LEU A 22 -7.52 11.24 9.81
CA LEU A 22 -6.54 12.30 10.05
C LEU A 22 -7.17 13.70 10.00
N ALA A 23 -7.94 14.01 8.96
CA ALA A 23 -8.62 15.30 8.83
C ALA A 23 -9.53 15.58 10.02
N GLU A 24 -10.33 14.59 10.41
CA GLU A 24 -11.27 14.68 11.52
C GLU A 24 -10.54 14.89 12.86
N TRP A 25 -9.47 14.15 13.15
CA TRP A 25 -8.66 14.36 14.35
C TRP A 25 -8.03 15.75 14.40
N ILE A 26 -7.59 16.29 13.27
CA ILE A 26 -6.98 17.62 13.21
C ILE A 26 -8.01 18.72 13.46
N VAL A 27 -9.21 18.61 12.88
CA VAL A 27 -10.32 19.53 13.15
C VAL A 27 -10.73 19.46 14.63
N GLU A 28 -10.91 18.27 15.18
CA GLU A 28 -11.25 18.06 16.60
C GLU A 28 -10.18 18.62 17.55
N ALA A 29 -8.90 18.47 17.19
CA ALA A 29 -7.80 19.01 17.96
C ALA A 29 -7.80 20.55 17.92
N ALA A 30 -8.01 21.14 16.74
CA ALA A 30 -8.08 22.59 16.58
C ALA A 30 -9.25 23.19 17.40
N LEU A 31 -10.45 22.61 17.27
CA LEU A 31 -11.63 23.01 18.05
C LEU A 31 -11.39 22.83 19.55
N GLY A 32 -10.77 21.71 19.94
CA GLY A 32 -10.40 21.43 21.32
C GLY A 32 -9.39 22.41 21.92
N ASP A 33 -8.62 23.10 21.07
CA ASP A 33 -7.65 24.11 21.46
C ASP A 33 -8.18 25.55 21.31
N GLY A 34 -9.49 25.70 21.06
CA GLY A 34 -10.17 27.00 20.95
C GLY A 34 -9.99 27.71 19.60
N LEU A 35 -9.50 27.00 18.58
CA LEU A 35 -9.39 27.51 17.21
C LEU A 35 -10.66 27.20 16.42
N VAL A 36 -10.87 27.92 15.32
CA VAL A 36 -11.95 27.62 14.37
C VAL A 36 -11.36 26.78 13.25
N ALA A 37 -11.96 25.64 12.94
CA ALA A 37 -11.48 24.77 11.87
C ALA A 37 -12.64 24.20 11.06
N HIS A 38 -12.39 24.00 9.77
CA HIS A 38 -13.33 23.37 8.86
C HIS A 38 -12.56 22.47 7.89
N SER A 39 -13.21 21.41 7.41
CA SER A 39 -12.63 20.52 6.40
C SER A 39 -13.63 20.13 5.33
N THR A 40 -13.14 19.87 4.12
CA THR A 40 -13.90 19.18 3.06
C THR A 40 -13.07 18.06 2.46
N SER A 41 -13.69 17.20 1.65
CA SER A 41 -12.99 16.15 0.92
C SER A 41 -13.49 16.03 -0.50
N ILE A 42 -12.56 15.75 -1.42
CA ILE A 42 -12.85 15.38 -2.79
C ILE A 42 -12.49 13.90 -2.93
N PRO A 43 -13.49 12.99 -3.00
CA PRO A 43 -13.22 11.57 -3.16
C PRO A 43 -12.60 11.28 -4.54
N GLY A 44 -11.61 10.40 -4.57
CA GLY A 44 -11.08 9.88 -5.82
C GLY A 44 -12.12 9.02 -6.54
N VAL A 45 -12.37 9.30 -7.82
CA VAL A 45 -13.35 8.55 -8.64
C VAL A 45 -12.84 7.18 -9.14
N ALA A 46 -11.57 6.85 -8.92
CA ALA A 46 -10.99 5.60 -9.38
C ALA A 46 -11.31 4.44 -8.42
N GLN A 47 -11.84 3.33 -8.97
CA GLN A 47 -12.19 2.12 -8.23
C GLN A 47 -11.00 1.43 -7.53
N ARG A 48 -9.77 1.70 -7.97
CA ARG A 48 -8.53 1.25 -7.36
C ARG A 48 -7.53 2.40 -7.44
N THR A 49 -6.78 2.64 -6.36
CA THR A 49 -5.73 3.67 -6.29
C THR A 49 -6.18 5.10 -6.57
N GLY A 50 -7.46 5.42 -6.34
CA GLY A 50 -7.94 6.81 -6.37
C GLY A 50 -7.35 7.60 -5.20
N SER A 51 -6.73 8.74 -5.50
CA SER A 51 -6.37 9.72 -4.48
C SER A 51 -7.64 10.44 -4.03
N THR A 52 -7.93 10.33 -2.75
CA THR A 52 -8.92 11.16 -2.06
C THR A 52 -8.16 12.28 -1.38
N THR A 53 -8.61 13.50 -1.64
CA THR A 53 -7.96 14.70 -1.13
C THR A 53 -8.82 15.29 -0.01
N TYR A 54 -8.22 15.51 1.16
CA TYR A 54 -8.88 16.21 2.27
C TYR A 54 -8.23 17.58 2.44
N TYR A 55 -9.04 18.62 2.46
CA TYR A 55 -8.63 19.99 2.74
C TYR A 55 -9.10 20.36 4.12
N VAL A 56 -8.19 20.92 4.92
CA VAL A 56 -8.49 21.44 6.26
C VAL A 56 -8.00 22.87 6.32
N GLU A 57 -8.83 23.77 6.82
CA GLU A 57 -8.44 25.14 7.12
C GLU A 57 -8.65 25.43 8.60
N ILE A 58 -7.69 26.10 9.21
CA ILE A 58 -7.70 26.48 10.63
C ILE A 58 -7.48 27.98 10.71
N PHE A 59 -8.42 28.69 11.36
CA PHE A 59 -8.33 30.11 11.61
C PHE A 59 -7.91 30.37 13.07
N THR A 60 -6.89 31.21 13.24
CA THR A 60 -6.31 31.51 14.56
C THR A 60 -6.94 32.72 15.26
N GLY A 61 -7.89 33.40 14.59
CA GLY A 61 -8.65 34.50 15.17
C GLY A 61 -9.97 34.05 15.78
N ALA A 62 -10.73 35.00 16.33
CA ALA A 62 -12.10 34.76 16.75
C ALA A 62 -13.01 34.63 15.51
N ALA A 63 -13.89 33.62 15.51
CA ALA A 63 -14.90 33.50 14.48
C ALA A 63 -15.88 34.68 14.60
N ASP A 64 -16.17 35.31 13.46
CA ASP A 64 -17.31 36.20 13.29
C ASP A 64 -18.04 35.84 11.98
N ASP A 65 -19.15 36.52 11.70
CA ASP A 65 -19.98 36.25 10.52
C ASP A 65 -19.29 36.57 9.18
N THR A 66 -18.08 37.14 9.20
CA THR A 66 -17.29 37.46 7.99
C THR A 66 -16.28 36.37 7.64
N LEU A 67 -16.01 35.42 8.54
CA LEU A 67 -15.08 34.33 8.29
C LEU A 67 -15.63 33.35 7.25
N ALA A 68 -14.97 33.26 6.10
CA ALA A 68 -15.26 32.30 5.05
C ALA A 68 -14.07 31.35 4.84
N PHE A 69 -14.34 30.05 4.85
CA PHE A 69 -13.37 29.02 4.51
C PHE A 69 -13.43 28.75 3.01
N SER A 70 -12.28 28.76 2.33
CA SER A 70 -12.18 28.39 0.92
C SER A 70 -12.19 26.88 0.75
N LEU A 71 -11.62 26.16 1.73
CA LEU A 71 -11.42 24.70 1.72
C LEU A 71 -10.77 24.19 0.43
N TYR A 72 -9.92 25.03 -0.16
CA TYR A 72 -9.18 24.74 -1.37
C TYR A 72 -7.89 25.58 -1.36
N PRO A 73 -6.71 24.97 -1.17
CA PRO A 73 -5.47 25.70 -1.03
C PRO A 73 -5.09 26.34 -2.36
N VAL A 74 -4.72 27.61 -2.30
CA VAL A 74 -4.12 28.29 -3.44
C VAL A 74 -2.74 27.64 -3.73
N PRO A 75 -2.44 27.26 -4.98
CA PRO A 75 -1.12 26.75 -5.35
C PRO A 75 0.02 27.65 -4.84
N GLY A 76 1.04 27.05 -4.25
CA GLY A 76 2.18 27.73 -3.64
C GLY A 76 1.90 28.40 -2.28
N ALA A 77 0.65 28.38 -1.80
CA ALA A 77 0.25 29.01 -0.53
C ALA A 77 -0.15 27.99 0.56
N LEU A 78 0.11 26.70 0.35
CA LEU A 78 -0.18 25.66 1.33
C LEU A 78 0.74 25.76 2.56
N ASP A 79 0.18 25.67 3.77
CA ASP A 79 0.96 25.69 5.01
C ASP A 79 1.52 24.31 5.35
N VAL A 80 0.69 23.27 5.24
CA VAL A 80 1.09 21.90 5.57
C VAL A 80 0.60 20.92 4.51
N LEU A 81 1.50 20.06 4.04
CA LEU A 81 1.17 18.86 3.26
C LEU A 81 1.41 17.64 4.14
N LEU A 82 0.35 16.91 4.50
CA LEU A 82 0.43 15.71 5.32
C LEU A 82 0.07 14.50 4.46
N ALA A 83 1.07 13.76 3.98
CA ALA A 83 0.88 12.68 3.01
C ALA A 83 1.07 11.29 3.65
N PRO A 84 0.00 10.49 3.81
CA PRO A 84 0.11 9.12 4.29
C PRO A 84 0.80 8.18 3.31
N GLU A 85 0.94 8.54 2.04
CA GLU A 85 1.62 7.75 1.00
C GLU A 85 2.59 8.64 0.23
N PHE A 86 3.78 8.14 -0.12
CA PHE A 86 4.86 9.00 -0.59
C PHE A 86 4.63 9.58 -1.99
N LEU A 87 4.06 8.82 -2.93
CA LEU A 87 3.83 9.25 -4.30
C LEU A 87 2.82 10.41 -4.39
N GLU A 88 1.91 10.51 -3.42
CA GLU A 88 1.00 11.65 -3.29
C GLU A 88 1.72 12.98 -3.04
N VAL A 89 2.92 12.96 -2.44
CA VAL A 89 3.80 14.15 -2.38
C VAL A 89 4.21 14.58 -3.77
N GLY A 90 4.56 13.62 -4.65
CA GLY A 90 4.95 13.89 -6.03
C GLY A 90 3.80 14.53 -6.82
N ARG A 91 2.58 14.01 -6.66
CA ARG A 91 1.37 14.59 -7.29
C ARG A 91 1.09 16.00 -6.79
N ALA A 92 1.27 16.27 -5.50
CA ALA A 92 1.09 17.60 -4.94
C ALA A 92 2.12 18.60 -5.48
N ILE A 93 3.39 18.17 -5.65
CA ILE A 93 4.45 18.98 -6.27
C ILE A 93 4.13 19.26 -7.74
N GLU A 94 3.71 18.24 -8.50
CA GLU A 94 3.33 18.38 -9.90
C GLU A 94 2.16 19.37 -10.07
N ALA A 95 1.21 19.36 -9.12
CA ALA A 95 0.10 20.32 -9.08
C ALA A 95 0.50 21.73 -8.59
N GLY A 96 1.77 21.98 -8.27
CA GLY A 96 2.26 23.28 -7.81
C GLY A 96 1.73 23.71 -6.44
N ILE A 97 1.23 22.76 -5.63
CA ILE A 97 0.62 23.06 -4.34
C ILE A 97 1.63 23.49 -3.28
N PRO A 98 2.72 22.74 -2.99
CA PRO A 98 3.69 23.12 -1.99
C PRO A 98 4.65 24.20 -2.50
N SER A 99 5.17 25.01 -1.58
CA SER A 99 6.18 26.04 -1.86
C SER A 99 7.36 25.98 -0.88
N PRO A 100 8.61 26.18 -1.35
CA PRO A 100 9.80 26.21 -0.51
C PRO A 100 9.77 27.32 0.56
N SER A 101 9.04 28.40 0.34
CA SER A 101 8.99 29.54 1.27
C SER A 101 8.00 29.35 2.41
N ARG A 102 7.06 28.39 2.31
CA ARG A 102 5.90 28.30 3.21
C ARG A 102 5.63 26.89 3.72
N THR A 103 5.64 25.89 2.85
CA THR A 103 5.00 24.60 3.13
C THR A 103 5.88 23.71 4.00
N THR A 104 5.28 23.14 5.05
CA THR A 104 5.87 22.03 5.79
C THR A 104 5.32 20.73 5.23
N ILE A 105 6.19 19.87 4.68
CA ILE A 105 5.81 18.56 4.16
C ILE A 105 6.10 17.51 5.23
N ILE A 106 5.08 16.74 5.60
CA ILE A 106 5.16 15.60 6.52
C ILE A 106 4.64 14.39 5.76
N ALA A 107 5.49 13.39 5.51
CA ALA A 107 5.13 12.28 4.65
C ALA A 107 5.58 10.94 5.20
N SER A 108 4.73 9.92 5.03
CA SER A 108 5.19 8.55 5.09
C SER A 108 5.97 8.21 3.82
N THR A 109 7.16 7.62 3.95
CA THR A 109 7.97 7.18 2.79
C THR A 109 7.53 5.81 2.24
N HIS A 110 6.59 5.14 2.91
CA HIS A 110 5.99 3.93 2.37
C HIS A 110 5.34 4.24 1.02
N ARG A 111 5.42 3.27 0.10
CA ARG A 111 5.02 3.48 -1.27
C ARG A 111 4.10 2.39 -1.80
N LEU A 112 3.02 2.81 -2.44
CA LEU A 112 2.16 1.96 -3.25
C LEU A 112 2.49 2.18 -4.73
N PHE A 113 2.92 1.14 -5.42
CA PHE A 113 3.26 1.25 -6.84
C PHE A 113 2.01 1.56 -7.68
N SER A 114 2.12 2.60 -8.50
CA SER A 114 1.09 2.99 -9.45
C SER A 114 0.90 1.93 -10.54
N ILE A 115 -0.22 1.99 -11.27
CA ILE A 115 -0.47 1.10 -12.41
C ILE A 115 0.63 1.28 -13.47
N HIS A 116 1.07 2.51 -13.73
CA HIS A 116 2.16 2.79 -14.67
C HIS A 116 3.46 2.09 -14.33
N GLU A 117 3.79 2.01 -13.03
CA GLU A 117 4.98 1.31 -12.57
C GLU A 117 4.85 -0.21 -12.65
N LYS A 118 3.62 -0.72 -12.58
CA LYS A 118 3.31 -2.16 -12.63
C LYS A 118 3.15 -2.70 -14.05
N THR A 119 2.72 -1.87 -15.01
CA THR A 119 2.42 -2.31 -16.38
C THR A 119 3.65 -2.32 -17.29
N ALA A 120 4.65 -1.50 -17.00
CA ALA A 120 5.84 -1.41 -17.82
C ALA A 120 6.79 -2.61 -17.62
N THR A 121 7.23 -3.18 -18.74
CA THR A 121 8.18 -4.30 -18.75
C THR A 121 9.56 -3.84 -18.27
N GLY A 122 10.01 -4.31 -17.10
CA GLY A 122 11.35 -4.02 -16.57
C GLY A 122 11.34 -3.15 -15.32
N ARG A 123 12.33 -2.25 -15.19
CA ARG A 123 12.51 -1.41 -14.00
C ARG A 123 11.87 -0.04 -14.22
N SER A 124 10.54 0.01 -14.13
CA SER A 124 9.76 1.25 -14.32
C SER A 124 9.32 1.90 -13.00
N ILE A 125 9.81 1.40 -11.87
CA ILE A 125 9.58 2.00 -10.56
C ILE A 125 10.35 3.33 -10.50
N TYR A 126 9.64 4.44 -10.27
CA TYR A 126 10.32 5.74 -10.18
C TYR A 126 11.32 5.75 -9.00
N PRO A 127 12.50 6.37 -9.10
CA PRO A 127 13.45 6.38 -8.00
C PRO A 127 12.93 7.21 -6.81
N SER A 128 12.83 6.61 -5.62
CA SER A 128 12.31 7.30 -4.41
C SER A 128 13.23 8.42 -3.92
N ASP A 129 14.53 8.34 -4.21
CA ASP A 129 15.53 9.37 -3.92
C ASP A 129 15.28 10.68 -4.70
N GLN A 130 14.80 10.57 -5.94
CA GLN A 130 14.42 11.75 -6.73
C GLN A 130 13.18 12.43 -6.14
N LEU A 131 12.20 11.64 -5.69
CA LEU A 131 11.02 12.18 -5.03
C LEU A 131 11.37 12.82 -3.68
N GLU A 132 12.27 12.21 -2.90
CA GLU A 132 12.79 12.79 -1.66
C GLU A 132 13.50 14.13 -1.91
N ALA A 133 14.35 14.20 -2.94
CA ALA A 133 15.04 15.42 -3.34
C ALA A 133 14.05 16.51 -3.76
N ALA A 134 13.03 16.16 -4.55
CA ALA A 134 11.96 17.09 -4.93
C ALA A 134 11.16 17.56 -3.71
N ALA A 135 10.74 16.67 -2.82
CA ALA A 135 10.03 17.03 -1.60
C ALA A 135 10.82 18.01 -0.73
N ARG A 136 12.14 17.80 -0.58
CA ARG A 136 13.03 18.75 0.11
C ARG A 136 13.07 20.10 -0.60
N ALA A 137 13.25 20.11 -1.93
CA ALA A 137 13.36 21.33 -2.72
C ALA A 137 12.08 22.18 -2.70
N PHE A 138 10.89 21.56 -2.69
CA PHE A 138 9.59 22.23 -2.71
C PHE A 138 8.98 22.45 -1.32
N SER A 139 9.76 22.32 -0.25
CA SER A 139 9.30 22.52 1.12
C SER A 139 10.17 23.51 1.89
N ARG A 140 9.56 24.24 2.81
CA ARG A 140 10.28 25.00 3.85
C ARG A 140 10.89 24.06 4.89
N ALA A 141 10.16 23.00 5.23
CA ALA A 141 10.60 21.96 6.13
C ALA A 141 10.05 20.61 5.66
N PHE A 142 10.87 19.57 5.75
CA PHE A 142 10.53 18.22 5.32
C PHE A 142 10.78 17.21 6.44
N ILE A 143 9.72 16.52 6.86
CA ILE A 143 9.73 15.44 7.84
C ILE A 143 9.22 14.20 7.13
N ALA A 144 10.07 13.18 6.99
CA ALA A 144 9.66 11.94 6.35
C ALA A 144 10.35 10.73 6.98
N PHE A 145 9.58 9.65 7.10
CA PHE A 145 9.99 8.35 7.63
C PHE A 145 8.96 7.31 7.18
N ASP A 146 9.26 6.02 7.31
CA ASP A 146 8.32 4.97 6.95
C ASP A 146 7.28 4.78 8.07
N ALA A 147 6.21 5.57 8.03
CA ALA A 147 5.16 5.53 9.04
C ALA A 147 4.41 4.20 9.06
N LEU A 148 4.39 3.46 7.94
CA LEU A 148 3.77 2.13 7.87
C LEU A 148 4.64 1.08 8.57
N ALA A 149 5.96 1.10 8.36
CA ALA A 149 6.88 0.25 9.08
C ALA A 149 6.82 0.51 10.60
N VAL A 150 6.87 1.79 11.00
CA VAL A 150 6.76 2.21 12.41
C VAL A 150 5.42 1.76 13.01
N ALA A 151 4.32 1.96 12.29
CA ALA A 151 3.00 1.57 12.77
C ALA A 151 2.90 0.05 12.99
N ARG A 152 3.46 -0.75 12.07
CA ARG A 152 3.51 -2.21 12.22
C ARG A 152 4.34 -2.64 13.42
N GLU A 153 5.55 -2.11 13.56
CA GLU A 153 6.47 -2.44 14.65
C GLU A 153 5.86 -2.13 16.03
N GLN A 154 5.20 -0.97 16.15
CA GLN A 154 4.62 -0.50 17.41
C GLN A 154 3.20 -1.01 17.67
N GLY A 155 2.68 -1.79 16.73
CA GLY A 155 1.33 -2.30 16.79
C GLY A 155 0.28 -1.18 16.81
N THR A 156 0.35 -0.21 15.91
CA THR A 156 -0.54 0.96 15.85
C THR A 156 -0.92 1.30 14.40
N GLU A 157 -1.55 2.46 14.17
CA GLU A 157 -2.05 2.93 12.87
C GLU A 157 -1.19 4.06 12.31
N VAL A 158 -1.00 4.07 10.99
CA VAL A 158 -0.23 5.10 10.26
C VAL A 158 -0.74 6.52 10.57
N ASN A 159 -2.06 6.66 10.64
CA ASN A 159 -2.72 7.94 10.93
C ASN A 159 -2.30 8.50 12.29
N ALA A 160 -2.20 7.66 13.31
CA ALA A 160 -1.80 8.10 14.64
C ALA A 160 -0.34 8.58 14.65
N VAL A 161 0.55 7.82 14.00
CA VAL A 161 1.98 8.18 13.89
C VAL A 161 2.17 9.49 13.14
N LEU A 162 1.48 9.70 12.02
CA LEU A 162 1.56 10.95 11.26
C LEU A 162 0.96 12.14 12.00
N LEU A 163 -0.12 11.94 12.78
CA LEU A 163 -0.68 12.97 13.64
C LEU A 163 0.31 13.41 14.72
N GLY A 164 1.05 12.46 15.31
CA GLY A 164 2.14 12.74 16.24
C GLY A 164 3.25 13.56 15.60
N ALA A 165 3.66 13.20 14.38
CA ALA A 165 4.66 13.94 13.63
C ALA A 165 4.21 15.38 13.30
N LEU A 166 2.92 15.56 12.96
CA LEU A 166 2.32 16.88 12.77
C LEU A 166 2.39 17.73 14.05
N ALA A 167 1.98 17.18 15.20
CA ALA A 167 2.05 17.87 16.48
C ALA A 167 3.48 18.28 16.86
N ALA A 168 4.46 17.41 16.59
CA ALA A 168 5.87 17.69 16.85
C ALA A 168 6.49 18.74 15.90
N SER A 169 5.98 18.86 14.68
CA SER A 169 6.50 19.81 13.69
C SER A 169 6.30 21.27 14.10
N GLY A 170 5.31 21.56 14.96
CA GLY A 170 4.91 22.92 15.30
C GLY A 170 4.35 23.72 14.13
N ALA A 171 4.00 23.06 13.02
CA ALA A 171 3.51 23.75 11.81
C ALA A 171 2.09 24.33 11.99
N LEU A 172 1.32 23.80 12.93
CA LEU A 172 0.02 24.30 13.34
C LEU A 172 0.08 24.79 14.79
N PRO A 173 -0.61 25.88 15.15
CA PRO A 173 -0.63 26.44 16.50
C PRO A 173 -1.60 25.67 17.42
N ILE A 174 -1.46 24.35 17.45
CA ILE A 174 -2.29 23.43 18.25
C ILE A 174 -1.38 22.72 19.24
N ARG A 175 -1.77 22.71 20.52
CA ARG A 175 -1.02 22.02 21.57
C ARG A 175 -1.06 20.49 21.38
N PRO A 176 0.06 19.77 21.58
CA PRO A 176 0.11 18.30 21.50
C PRO A 176 -1.00 17.59 22.30
N GLU A 177 -1.38 18.16 23.45
CA GLU A 177 -2.43 17.64 24.31
C GLU A 177 -3.81 17.65 23.65
N ALA A 178 -4.08 18.64 22.78
CA ALA A 178 -5.33 18.73 22.04
C ALA A 178 -5.45 17.63 20.97
N TYR A 179 -4.33 17.28 20.30
CA TYR A 179 -4.29 16.14 19.38
C TYR A 179 -4.54 14.81 20.09
N ARG A 180 -3.90 14.60 21.24
CA ARG A 180 -4.13 13.43 22.09
C ARG A 180 -5.60 13.34 22.52
N ALA A 181 -6.18 14.44 22.98
CA ALA A 181 -7.59 14.48 23.37
C ALA A 181 -8.54 14.18 22.19
N ALA A 182 -8.20 14.62 20.96
CA ALA A 182 -8.98 14.31 19.76
C ALA A 182 -9.02 12.81 19.45
N ILE A 183 -7.90 12.09 19.65
CA ILE A 183 -7.86 10.62 19.55
C ILE A 183 -8.78 9.98 20.61
N GLU A 184 -8.65 10.41 21.86
CA GLU A 184 -9.40 9.85 23.00
C GLU A 184 -10.91 10.02 22.84
N ARG A 185 -11.37 11.17 22.33
CA ARG A 185 -12.80 11.45 22.08
C ARG A 185 -13.44 10.48 21.09
N LYS A 186 -12.69 9.97 20.11
CA LYS A 186 -13.23 9.01 19.13
C LYS A 186 -13.53 7.65 19.74
N ARG A 187 -12.96 7.29 20.90
CA ARG A 187 -13.21 6.04 21.63
C ARG A 187 -12.95 4.75 20.82
N VAL A 188 -12.23 4.85 19.69
CA VAL A 188 -11.84 3.70 18.85
C VAL A 188 -10.36 3.43 19.06
N GLN A 189 -10.04 2.23 19.57
CA GLN A 189 -8.66 1.77 19.76
C GLN A 189 -7.74 2.83 20.43
N VAL A 190 -8.28 3.52 21.44
CA VAL A 190 -7.67 4.73 22.01
C VAL A 190 -6.23 4.50 22.45
N GLU A 191 -5.97 3.46 23.24
CA GLU A 191 -4.63 3.16 23.75
C GLU A 191 -3.62 2.95 22.61
N THR A 192 -4.00 2.16 21.60
CA THR A 192 -3.21 1.87 20.42
C THR A 192 -2.88 3.14 19.63
N ASN A 193 -3.88 3.99 19.39
CA ASN A 193 -3.71 5.22 18.63
C ASN A 193 -2.90 6.26 19.42
N VAL A 194 -3.14 6.39 20.73
CA VAL A 194 -2.35 7.28 21.60
C VAL A 194 -0.88 6.85 21.62
N ARG A 195 -0.60 5.54 21.68
CA ARG A 195 0.78 5.03 21.58
C ARG A 195 1.43 5.42 20.25
N GLY A 196 0.71 5.26 19.14
CA GLY A 196 1.21 5.65 17.82
C GLY A 196 1.48 7.15 17.70
N PHE A 197 0.60 7.98 18.27
CA PHE A 197 0.79 9.42 18.36
C PHE A 197 2.08 9.78 19.11
N GLU A 198 2.34 9.18 20.27
CA GLU A 198 3.57 9.45 21.03
C GLU A 198 4.84 9.02 20.30
N VAL A 199 4.79 7.88 19.60
CA VAL A 199 5.91 7.43 18.76
C VAL A 199 6.18 8.44 17.64
N GLY A 200 5.13 8.88 16.93
CA GLY A 200 5.24 9.89 15.88
C GLY A 200 5.79 11.22 16.38
N LEU A 201 5.31 11.67 17.54
CA LEU A 201 5.78 12.88 18.24
C LEU A 201 7.27 12.78 18.56
N GLY A 202 7.72 11.62 19.05
CA GLY A 202 9.11 11.35 19.37
C GLY A 202 10.03 11.27 18.15
N LEU A 203 9.56 10.67 17.04
CA LEU A 203 10.34 10.53 15.81
C LEU A 203 10.58 11.87 15.12
N ALA A 204 9.53 12.68 14.97
CA ALA A 204 9.65 13.99 14.33
C ALA A 204 10.56 14.96 15.10
N ARG A 205 10.63 14.86 16.44
CA ARG A 205 11.55 15.65 17.28
C ARG A 205 13.02 15.24 17.17
N ARG A 206 13.31 13.96 16.90
CA ARG A 206 14.68 13.44 16.77
C ARG A 206 15.31 13.74 15.42
N GLY A 207 14.52 14.14 14.43
CA GLY A 207 14.96 14.28 13.04
C GLY A 207 14.98 12.94 12.30
N PRO A 208 15.07 12.95 10.96
CA PRO A 208 14.81 11.78 10.14
C PRO A 208 15.92 10.74 10.30
N GLU A 209 15.63 9.65 11.01
CA GLU A 209 16.39 8.41 10.90
C GLU A 209 15.88 7.64 9.68
N ARG A 210 16.78 7.35 8.73
CA ARG A 210 16.44 6.57 7.53
C ARG A 210 16.16 5.13 7.92
N ALA A 211 14.90 4.79 8.08
CA ALA A 211 14.47 3.40 8.00
C ALA A 211 14.78 2.89 6.59
N ARG A 212 15.71 1.94 6.48
CA ARG A 212 15.93 1.20 5.24
C ARG A 212 14.69 0.34 5.01
N PRO A 213 14.17 0.24 3.78
CA PRO A 213 13.09 -0.70 3.49
C PRO A 213 13.55 -2.09 3.91
N ASP A 214 12.69 -2.81 4.62
CA ASP A 214 12.96 -4.19 4.98
C ASP A 214 13.30 -4.97 3.71
N PRO A 215 14.49 -5.60 3.63
CA PRO A 215 14.76 -6.49 2.52
C PRO A 215 13.67 -7.56 2.54
N LYS A 216 12.99 -7.76 1.39
CA LYS A 216 12.17 -8.96 1.20
C LYS A 216 13.03 -10.14 1.66
N PRO A 217 12.51 -11.02 2.55
CA PRO A 217 13.30 -12.15 3.02
C PRO A 217 13.83 -12.86 1.78
N PRO A 218 15.16 -13.02 1.64
CA PRO A 218 15.72 -13.64 0.46
C PRO A 218 15.09 -15.02 0.35
N LEU A 219 14.52 -15.31 -0.82
CA LEU A 219 14.03 -16.66 -1.08
C LEU A 219 15.20 -17.61 -0.84
N ARG A 220 15.01 -18.54 0.11
CA ARG A 220 16.08 -19.47 0.51
C ARG A 220 16.46 -20.33 -0.68
N MET A 221 17.68 -20.13 -1.17
CA MET A 221 18.25 -20.96 -2.22
C MET A 221 18.75 -22.28 -1.62
N PRO A 222 18.33 -23.45 -2.14
CA PRO A 222 18.86 -24.74 -1.73
C PRO A 222 20.35 -24.86 -2.08
N ALA A 223 21.10 -25.57 -1.24
CA ALA A 223 22.55 -25.70 -1.37
C ALA A 223 22.99 -26.22 -2.76
N GLY A 224 22.20 -27.08 -3.39
CA GLY A 224 22.49 -27.69 -4.70
C GLY A 224 22.60 -26.71 -5.87
N PHE A 225 22.13 -25.48 -5.75
CA PHE A 225 22.18 -24.47 -6.82
C PHE A 225 23.30 -23.42 -6.64
N THR A 226 24.02 -23.46 -5.51
CA THR A 226 25.09 -22.52 -5.19
C THR A 226 26.23 -22.62 -6.21
N ASP A 227 26.64 -23.84 -6.56
CA ASP A 227 27.73 -24.09 -7.50
C ASP A 227 27.33 -23.70 -8.93
N ALA A 228 26.10 -24.00 -9.34
CA ALA A 228 25.57 -23.63 -10.64
C ALA A 228 25.61 -22.11 -10.86
N LEU A 229 25.27 -21.29 -9.85
CA LEU A 229 25.35 -19.83 -9.95
C LEU A 229 26.76 -19.29 -10.19
N THR A 230 27.80 -19.96 -9.69
CA THR A 230 29.19 -19.48 -9.83
C THR A 230 29.65 -19.45 -11.30
N THR A 231 29.07 -20.33 -12.12
CA THR A 231 29.32 -20.44 -13.56
C THR A 231 28.78 -19.26 -14.38
N PHE A 232 27.86 -18.47 -13.82
CA PHE A 232 27.30 -17.32 -14.50
C PHE A 232 28.14 -16.05 -14.28
N PRO A 233 28.20 -15.14 -15.27
CA PRO A 233 28.73 -13.79 -15.10
C PRO A 233 28.09 -13.06 -13.91
N GLY A 234 28.87 -12.26 -13.19
CA GLY A 234 28.42 -11.59 -11.95
C GLY A 234 27.14 -10.76 -12.11
N SER A 235 26.90 -10.18 -13.28
CA SER A 235 25.68 -9.41 -13.59
C SER A 235 24.42 -10.27 -13.71
N LEU A 236 24.54 -11.56 -14.04
CA LEU A 236 23.42 -12.49 -14.19
C LEU A 236 23.08 -13.21 -12.89
N ARG A 237 24.05 -13.37 -11.98
CA ARG A 237 23.86 -14.14 -10.72
C ARG A 237 22.65 -13.70 -9.90
N PRO A 238 22.37 -12.38 -9.68
CA PRO A 238 21.20 -11.97 -8.91
C PRO A 238 19.87 -12.34 -9.58
N ILE A 239 19.82 -12.28 -10.92
CA ILE A 239 18.61 -12.59 -11.69
C ILE A 239 18.35 -14.10 -11.68
N VAL A 240 19.40 -14.89 -11.93
CA VAL A 240 19.33 -16.36 -11.93
C VAL A 240 19.00 -16.86 -10.52
N GLY A 241 19.57 -16.27 -9.47
CA GLY A 241 19.26 -16.63 -8.09
C GLY A 241 17.79 -16.46 -7.75
N GLU A 242 17.21 -15.29 -8.07
CA GLU A 242 15.77 -15.02 -7.88
C GLU A 242 14.89 -15.97 -8.71
N ALA A 243 15.29 -16.24 -9.95
CA ALA A 243 14.60 -17.17 -10.84
C ALA A 243 14.54 -18.59 -10.28
N LEU A 244 15.67 -19.11 -9.80
CA LEU A 244 15.77 -20.46 -9.22
C LEU A 244 14.88 -20.58 -7.99
N ALA A 245 15.00 -19.62 -7.07
CA ALA A 245 14.17 -19.55 -5.87
C ALA A 245 12.67 -19.56 -6.19
N ARG A 246 12.25 -18.73 -7.16
CA ARG A 246 10.86 -18.67 -7.64
C ARG A 246 10.39 -20.01 -8.21
N LEU A 247 11.22 -20.69 -9.00
CA LEU A 247 10.87 -21.95 -9.67
C LEU A 247 10.80 -23.13 -8.69
N ILE A 248 11.66 -23.14 -7.67
CA ILE A 248 11.61 -24.12 -6.59
C ILE A 248 10.34 -23.96 -5.77
N ASP A 249 9.99 -22.73 -5.41
CA ASP A 249 8.73 -22.44 -4.71
C ASP A 249 7.50 -22.73 -5.58
N TYR A 250 7.61 -22.55 -6.90
CA TYR A 250 6.55 -22.86 -7.85
C TYR A 250 6.31 -24.37 -7.98
N GLN A 251 7.37 -25.16 -8.08
CA GLN A 251 7.26 -26.60 -8.31
C GLN A 251 8.31 -27.39 -7.53
N ASP A 252 9.56 -27.40 -7.97
CA ASP A 252 10.65 -28.14 -7.32
C ASP A 252 12.04 -27.79 -7.90
N GLU A 253 13.08 -28.40 -7.33
CA GLU A 253 14.47 -28.29 -7.80
C GLU A 253 14.66 -28.81 -9.24
N LYS A 254 13.91 -29.83 -9.68
CA LYS A 254 14.03 -30.37 -11.05
C LYS A 254 13.55 -29.36 -12.07
N TYR A 255 12.49 -28.63 -11.75
CA TYR A 255 11.96 -27.57 -12.60
C TYR A 255 12.89 -26.37 -12.68
N ALA A 256 13.56 -26.03 -11.57
CA ALA A 256 14.62 -25.03 -11.56
C ALA A 256 15.86 -25.45 -12.37
N ALA A 257 16.23 -26.73 -12.35
CA ALA A 257 17.30 -27.25 -13.23
C ALA A 257 16.93 -27.10 -14.72
N ARG A 258 15.67 -27.36 -15.08
CA ARG A 258 15.17 -27.14 -16.46
C ARG A 258 15.27 -25.69 -16.92
N TYR A 259 15.15 -24.73 -16.02
CA TYR A 259 15.38 -23.32 -16.33
C TYR A 259 16.85 -23.05 -16.70
N LEU A 260 17.80 -23.64 -15.97
CA LEU A 260 19.23 -23.51 -16.29
C LEU A 260 19.55 -24.13 -17.65
N GLU A 261 19.00 -25.31 -17.95
CA GLU A 261 19.15 -25.96 -19.26
C GLU A 261 18.64 -25.08 -20.41
N ARG A 262 17.50 -24.41 -20.21
CA ARG A 262 16.90 -23.50 -21.19
C ARG A 262 17.65 -22.16 -21.31
N LEU A 263 18.32 -21.73 -20.25
CA LEU A 263 19.12 -20.50 -20.25
C LEU A 263 20.50 -20.71 -20.86
N ALA A 264 21.08 -21.90 -20.73
CA ALA A 264 22.43 -22.24 -21.18
C ALA A 264 22.77 -21.81 -22.62
N PRO A 265 21.88 -21.95 -23.64
CA PRO A 265 22.18 -21.53 -25.02
C PRO A 265 22.49 -20.02 -25.18
N PHE A 266 22.03 -19.20 -24.23
CA PHE A 266 22.16 -17.75 -24.25
C PHE A 266 23.35 -17.26 -23.42
N VAL A 267 24.02 -18.14 -22.67
CA VAL A 267 25.11 -17.80 -21.75
C VAL A 267 26.41 -18.44 -22.23
N GLY A 268 27.43 -17.64 -22.55
CA GLY A 268 28.74 -18.13 -22.97
C GLY A 268 29.65 -17.06 -23.56
N SER A 269 30.93 -17.38 -23.72
CA SER A 269 31.93 -16.48 -24.32
C SER A 269 31.53 -16.08 -25.75
N GLY A 270 31.48 -14.78 -26.01
CA GLY A 270 31.07 -14.23 -27.32
C GLY A 270 29.55 -14.08 -27.53
N ARG A 271 28.72 -14.39 -26.53
CA ARG A 271 27.27 -14.10 -26.55
C ARG A 271 26.98 -12.72 -25.97
N ASP A 272 25.88 -12.11 -26.44
CA ASP A 272 25.41 -10.84 -25.92
C ASP A 272 24.88 -11.02 -24.49
N LEU A 273 25.58 -10.42 -23.53
CA LEU A 273 25.25 -10.46 -22.11
C LEU A 273 23.91 -9.77 -21.83
N GLU A 274 23.53 -8.79 -22.63
CA GLU A 274 22.26 -8.08 -22.49
C GLU A 274 21.08 -8.96 -22.90
N LEU A 275 21.22 -9.68 -24.02
CA LEU A 275 20.26 -10.70 -24.41
C LEU A 275 20.11 -11.78 -23.33
N ALA A 276 21.23 -12.29 -22.81
CA ALA A 276 21.21 -13.28 -21.72
C ALA A 276 20.46 -12.76 -20.48
N ARG A 277 20.65 -11.49 -20.14
CA ARG A 277 19.97 -10.82 -19.02
C ARG A 277 18.47 -10.72 -19.21
N ILE A 278 18.03 -10.39 -20.43
CA ILE A 278 16.62 -10.31 -20.81
C ILE A 278 15.99 -11.70 -20.76
N VAL A 279 16.63 -12.70 -21.39
CA VAL A 279 16.14 -14.08 -21.41
C VAL A 279 16.05 -14.65 -19.99
N ALA A 280 17.10 -14.50 -19.18
CA ALA A 280 17.10 -14.99 -17.80
C ALA A 280 15.93 -14.44 -16.98
N ARG A 281 15.61 -13.15 -17.15
CA ARG A 281 14.49 -12.48 -16.46
C ARG A 281 13.15 -13.01 -16.92
N HIS A 282 12.91 -13.06 -18.22
CA HIS A 282 11.58 -13.40 -18.76
C HIS A 282 11.29 -14.89 -18.74
N LEU A 283 12.30 -15.74 -18.94
CA LEU A 283 12.14 -17.19 -18.95
C LEU A 283 11.59 -17.72 -17.62
N ALA A 284 12.07 -17.19 -16.49
CA ALA A 284 11.58 -17.57 -15.17
C ALA A 284 10.09 -17.24 -15.00
N VAL A 285 9.68 -16.05 -15.44
CA VAL A 285 8.28 -15.62 -15.41
C VAL A 285 7.43 -16.49 -16.34
N TRP A 286 7.88 -16.78 -17.55
CA TRP A 286 7.15 -17.64 -18.49
C TRP A 286 7.03 -19.10 -18.02
N MET A 287 7.97 -19.57 -17.20
CA MET A 287 7.93 -20.90 -16.62
C MET A 287 7.03 -20.98 -15.38
N THR A 288 6.54 -19.86 -14.85
CA THR A 288 5.66 -19.83 -13.68
C THR A 288 4.39 -19.06 -14.00
N TYR A 289 3.25 -19.74 -14.02
CA TYR A 289 1.96 -19.10 -14.25
C TYR A 289 1.05 -19.32 -13.04
N GLU A 290 0.25 -18.32 -12.74
CA GLU A 290 -0.73 -18.36 -11.65
C GLU A 290 -2.00 -19.06 -12.15
N ASP A 291 -1.96 -20.40 -12.22
CA ASP A 291 -3.17 -21.20 -12.48
C ASP A 291 -4.01 -21.38 -11.21
N ALA A 292 -5.20 -21.95 -11.37
CA ALA A 292 -6.11 -22.18 -10.25
C ALA A 292 -5.52 -23.11 -9.16
N ILE A 293 -4.63 -24.04 -9.53
CA ILE A 293 -3.93 -24.91 -8.56
C ILE A 293 -2.97 -24.08 -7.73
N ARG A 294 -2.18 -23.21 -8.37
CA ARG A 294 -1.20 -22.35 -7.72
C ARG A 294 -1.88 -21.32 -6.82
N VAL A 295 -2.97 -20.71 -7.28
CA VAL A 295 -3.79 -19.80 -6.47
C VAL A 295 -4.35 -20.52 -5.25
N ALA A 296 -4.83 -21.76 -5.40
CA ALA A 296 -5.32 -22.57 -4.29
C ALA A 296 -4.20 -22.90 -3.28
N ASP A 297 -3.00 -23.29 -3.75
CA ASP A 297 -1.82 -23.48 -2.90
C ASP A 297 -1.51 -22.20 -2.11
N LEU A 298 -1.35 -21.06 -2.78
CA LEU A 298 -1.06 -19.77 -2.14
C LEU A 298 -2.10 -19.38 -1.07
N LYS A 299 -3.39 -19.64 -1.32
CA LYS A 299 -4.47 -19.33 -0.36
C LYS A 299 -4.52 -20.26 0.84
N THR A 300 -4.08 -21.51 0.68
CA THR A 300 -4.15 -22.55 1.72
C THR A 300 -2.84 -22.73 2.49
N ARG A 301 -1.73 -22.13 2.04
CA ARG A 301 -0.43 -22.18 2.71
C ARG A 301 -0.51 -21.76 4.18
N ALA A 302 0.08 -22.58 5.05
CA ALA A 302 0.17 -22.31 6.48
C ALA A 302 0.83 -20.96 6.82
N GLY A 303 1.83 -20.54 6.02
CA GLY A 303 2.48 -19.24 6.19
C GLY A 303 1.54 -18.05 5.99
N ARG A 304 0.58 -18.14 5.05
CA ARG A 304 -0.45 -17.10 4.86
C ARG A 304 -1.35 -17.01 6.09
N LEU A 305 -1.81 -18.15 6.60
CA LEU A 305 -2.68 -18.20 7.77
C LEU A 305 -1.98 -17.69 9.05
N ALA A 306 -0.69 -18.01 9.21
CA ALA A 306 0.12 -17.48 10.31
C ALA A 306 0.25 -15.95 10.23
N ARG A 307 0.54 -15.40 9.04
CA ARG A 307 0.59 -13.95 8.82
C ARG A 307 -0.76 -13.27 9.09
N ILE A 308 -1.87 -13.84 8.62
CA ILE A 308 -3.22 -13.29 8.88
C ILE A 308 -3.50 -13.26 10.40
N ARG A 309 -3.10 -14.29 11.14
CA ARG A 309 -3.22 -14.31 12.61
C ARG A 309 -2.41 -13.20 13.26
N GLU A 310 -1.14 -13.04 12.86
CA GLU A 310 -0.25 -11.99 13.36
C GLU A 310 -0.82 -10.58 13.06
N GLU A 311 -1.27 -10.35 11.83
CA GLU A 311 -1.82 -9.05 11.40
C GLU A 311 -3.14 -8.71 12.10
N THR A 312 -4.03 -9.70 12.28
CA THR A 312 -5.35 -9.50 12.90
C THR A 312 -5.25 -9.38 14.43
N ARG A 313 -4.10 -9.74 15.04
CA ARG A 313 -3.87 -9.75 16.50
C ARG A 313 -4.98 -10.45 17.28
N ALA A 314 -5.55 -11.49 16.68
CA ALA A 314 -6.67 -12.24 17.20
C ALA A 314 -6.15 -13.39 18.07
N ASP A 315 -5.53 -13.07 19.21
CA ASP A 315 -5.02 -14.08 20.15
C ASP A 315 -6.17 -14.89 20.75
N GLY A 316 -6.27 -16.16 20.37
CA GLY A 316 -7.27 -17.11 20.87
C GLY A 316 -8.67 -17.01 20.27
N ALA A 317 -8.91 -16.10 19.32
CA ALA A 317 -10.20 -15.96 18.65
C ALA A 317 -10.27 -16.78 17.35
N GLU A 318 -11.48 -17.21 16.97
CA GLU A 318 -11.72 -17.88 15.69
C GLU A 318 -11.65 -16.85 14.54
N ILE A 319 -10.76 -17.10 13.57
CA ILE A 319 -10.61 -16.25 12.39
C ILE A 319 -11.33 -16.90 11.22
N VAL A 320 -12.33 -16.20 10.68
CA VAL A 320 -13.03 -16.60 9.46
C VAL A 320 -12.46 -15.80 8.29
N VAL A 321 -11.74 -16.47 7.39
CA VAL A 321 -11.20 -15.88 6.16
C VAL A 321 -12.15 -16.20 5.00
N THR A 322 -12.74 -15.17 4.40
CA THR A 322 -13.61 -15.32 3.23
C THR A 322 -12.86 -14.91 1.97
N ASP A 323 -12.58 -15.89 1.11
CA ASP A 323 -11.92 -15.67 -0.17
C ASP A 323 -12.96 -15.58 -1.30
N TYR A 324 -13.11 -14.40 -1.91
CA TYR A 324 -14.02 -14.19 -3.04
C TYR A 324 -13.37 -14.62 -4.36
N LEU A 325 -13.38 -15.93 -4.66
CA LEU A 325 -12.99 -16.47 -5.96
C LEU A 325 -14.25 -16.90 -6.72
N ARG A 326 -14.42 -16.41 -7.96
CA ARG A 326 -15.52 -16.79 -8.85
C ARG A 326 -14.95 -17.39 -10.13
N PRO A 327 -14.52 -18.67 -10.10
CA PRO A 327 -13.92 -19.26 -11.27
C PRO A 327 -14.95 -19.40 -12.38
N ASP A 328 -14.56 -19.02 -13.58
CA ASP A 328 -15.35 -19.34 -14.76
C ASP A 328 -15.15 -20.82 -15.16
N LEU A 329 -15.93 -21.27 -16.14
CA LEU A 329 -15.79 -22.65 -16.63
C LEU A 329 -14.43 -22.92 -17.27
N ASP A 330 -13.78 -21.91 -17.84
CA ASP A 330 -12.48 -22.07 -18.49
C ASP A 330 -11.36 -22.31 -17.46
N GLU A 331 -11.39 -21.59 -16.35
CA GLU A 331 -10.48 -21.80 -15.21
C GLU A 331 -10.67 -23.20 -14.62
N LEU A 332 -11.91 -23.67 -14.47
CA LEU A 332 -12.18 -25.01 -13.94
C LEU A 332 -11.75 -26.12 -14.91
N TYR A 333 -12.02 -25.93 -16.20
CA TYR A 333 -11.62 -26.84 -17.27
C TYR A 333 -10.10 -26.88 -17.42
N GLY A 334 -9.41 -25.76 -17.22
CA GLY A 334 -7.96 -25.65 -17.30
C GLY A 334 -7.20 -26.52 -16.29
N ILE A 335 -7.84 -26.93 -15.19
CA ILE A 335 -7.24 -27.79 -14.15
C ILE A 335 -7.28 -29.27 -14.56
N LEU A 336 -8.25 -29.67 -15.39
CA LEU A 336 -8.55 -31.06 -15.66
C LEU A 336 -7.82 -31.57 -16.93
N PRO A 337 -7.41 -32.85 -16.97
CA PRO A 337 -6.79 -33.44 -18.15
C PRO A 337 -7.67 -33.27 -19.40
N TYR A 338 -7.05 -32.84 -20.52
CA TYR A 338 -7.73 -32.54 -21.77
C TYR A 338 -8.74 -33.63 -22.20
N ARG A 339 -8.39 -34.91 -22.02
CA ARG A 339 -9.26 -36.04 -22.42
C ARG A 339 -10.61 -36.07 -21.68
N LEU A 340 -10.63 -35.62 -20.42
CA LEU A 340 -11.84 -35.57 -19.61
C LEU A 340 -12.69 -34.33 -19.94
N VAL A 341 -12.01 -33.24 -20.28
CA VAL A 341 -12.64 -31.93 -20.51
C VAL A 341 -13.16 -31.77 -21.93
N ALA A 342 -12.46 -32.28 -22.93
CA ALA A 342 -12.74 -31.99 -24.33
C ALA A 342 -14.19 -32.28 -24.77
N PRO A 343 -14.86 -33.37 -24.33
CA PRO A 343 -16.27 -33.60 -24.65
C PRO A 343 -17.18 -32.54 -24.02
N VAL A 344 -16.91 -32.16 -22.77
CA VAL A 344 -17.69 -31.21 -21.98
C VAL A 344 -17.48 -29.78 -22.48
N ALA A 345 -16.23 -29.38 -22.77
CA ALA A 345 -15.90 -28.08 -23.33
C ALA A 345 -16.55 -27.88 -24.70
N ARG A 346 -16.48 -28.87 -25.60
CA ARG A 346 -17.17 -28.81 -26.91
C ARG A 346 -18.70 -28.73 -26.78
N TRP A 347 -19.26 -29.38 -25.76
CA TRP A 347 -20.68 -29.24 -25.44
C TRP A 347 -21.00 -27.83 -24.93
N ALA A 348 -20.19 -27.30 -24.00
CA ALA A 348 -20.35 -25.98 -23.41
C ALA A 348 -20.20 -24.85 -24.45
N GLU A 349 -19.24 -24.95 -25.37
CA GLU A 349 -19.03 -24.00 -26.48
C GLU A 349 -20.26 -23.93 -27.41
N ARG A 350 -20.89 -25.07 -27.68
CA ARG A 350 -22.15 -25.11 -28.47
C ARG A 350 -23.33 -24.53 -27.70
N ARG A 351 -23.34 -24.66 -26.38
CA ARG A 351 -24.44 -24.23 -25.49
C ARG A 351 -24.36 -22.72 -25.18
N TRP A 352 -23.16 -22.17 -25.05
CA TRP A 352 -22.88 -20.77 -24.67
C TRP A 352 -21.79 -20.13 -25.56
N PRO A 353 -22.12 -19.77 -26.82
CA PRO A 353 -21.15 -19.23 -27.78
C PRO A 353 -20.68 -17.79 -27.50
N HIS A 354 -21.38 -17.03 -26.65
CA HIS A 354 -21.12 -15.60 -26.42
C HIS A 354 -20.90 -15.22 -24.93
N GLY A 355 -20.50 -16.19 -24.11
CA GLY A 355 -20.20 -15.95 -22.69
C GLY A 355 -20.63 -17.13 -21.84
N ARG A 356 -19.67 -17.74 -21.17
CA ARG A 356 -19.88 -18.93 -20.33
C ARG A 356 -20.38 -18.50 -18.95
N PRO A 357 -21.28 -19.28 -18.32
CA PRO A 357 -21.74 -18.96 -16.97
C PRO A 357 -20.59 -19.11 -15.97
N THR A 358 -20.43 -18.11 -15.09
CA THR A 358 -19.61 -18.26 -13.88
C THR A 358 -20.36 -19.15 -12.88
N LEU A 359 -19.68 -20.16 -12.32
CA LEU A 359 -20.26 -20.98 -11.27
C LEU A 359 -20.46 -20.11 -10.02
N GLY A 360 -21.66 -20.17 -9.42
CA GLY A 360 -22.06 -19.31 -8.30
C GLY A 360 -23.26 -18.39 -8.58
N LEU A 361 -23.81 -18.41 -9.82
CA LEU A 361 -25.10 -17.82 -10.14
C LEU A 361 -26.27 -18.75 -9.76
N SER A 362 -26.41 -18.99 -8.46
CA SER A 362 -27.66 -19.49 -7.87
C SER A 362 -27.90 -18.73 -6.58
N GLY A 363 -28.34 -17.47 -6.71
CA GLY A 363 -28.85 -16.68 -5.59
C GLY A 363 -28.76 -15.17 -5.80
N CYS A 364 -29.88 -14.57 -6.17
CA CYS A 364 -30.27 -13.16 -5.91
C CYS A 364 -29.34 -12.03 -6.36
N GLY A 365 -29.80 -11.30 -7.39
CA GLY A 365 -29.73 -9.84 -7.35
C GLY A 365 -30.49 -9.30 -6.13
N CYS A 366 -30.12 -8.09 -5.70
CA CYS A 366 -30.48 -7.40 -4.46
C CYS A 366 -29.50 -7.66 -3.30
N TRP A 367 -28.61 -6.68 -3.10
CA TRP A 367 -28.12 -6.32 -1.78
C TRP A 367 -29.32 -6.13 -0.83
N PRO A 368 -29.41 -6.82 0.32
CA PRO A 368 -30.17 -6.35 1.45
C PRO A 368 -29.25 -5.55 2.38
N ALA A 369 -29.72 -4.35 2.70
CA ALA A 369 -29.20 -3.54 3.78
C ALA A 369 -29.17 -4.31 5.11
N ALA A 370 -28.17 -3.95 5.92
CA ALA A 370 -28.06 -4.10 7.37
C ALA A 370 -29.21 -4.82 8.09
N ALA A 371 -28.89 -5.97 8.69
CA ALA A 371 -29.58 -6.48 9.87
C ALA A 371 -28.51 -6.98 10.87
N GLY A 372 -28.53 -6.39 12.06
CA GLY A 372 -27.53 -6.58 13.10
C GLY A 372 -27.45 -8.00 13.64
N CYS A 373 -26.22 -8.46 13.90
CA CYS A 373 -25.94 -9.56 14.80
C CYS A 373 -25.14 -9.00 15.99
N GLY A 374 -25.57 -9.39 17.20
CA GLY A 374 -24.97 -8.99 18.48
C GLY A 374 -23.51 -9.47 18.67
N PRO A 375 -22.92 -9.18 19.84
CA PRO A 375 -21.48 -9.27 20.03
C PRO A 375 -21.03 -10.74 20.05
N SER A 376 -20.37 -11.16 18.98
CA SER A 376 -19.60 -12.40 18.91
C SER A 376 -18.15 -12.01 18.63
N PRO A 377 -17.14 -12.63 19.26
CA PRO A 377 -15.74 -12.22 19.15
C PRO A 377 -15.10 -12.74 17.85
N ILE A 378 -15.75 -12.50 16.71
CA ILE A 378 -15.29 -12.96 15.39
C ILE A 378 -14.60 -11.78 14.70
N ALA A 379 -13.28 -11.86 14.59
CA ALA A 379 -12.51 -10.93 13.76
C ALA A 379 -12.67 -11.34 12.28
N ARG A 380 -13.18 -10.43 11.45
CA ARG A 380 -13.34 -10.63 10.00
C ARG A 380 -12.24 -9.89 9.26
N ALA A 381 -11.46 -10.60 8.47
CA ALA A 381 -10.45 -10.02 7.59
C ALA A 381 -10.87 -10.24 6.12
N GLU A 382 -10.94 -9.16 5.35
CA GLU A 382 -11.22 -9.19 3.92
C GLU A 382 -9.92 -8.99 3.14
N SER A 383 -9.62 -9.90 2.19
CA SER A 383 -8.39 -9.85 1.38
C SER A 383 -8.75 -9.98 -0.10
N THR A 384 -8.44 -8.97 -0.91
CA THR A 384 -8.74 -8.92 -2.35
C THR A 384 -7.51 -9.13 -3.26
N SER A 385 -6.35 -9.49 -2.71
CA SER A 385 -5.11 -9.70 -3.50
C SER A 385 -4.56 -11.13 -3.33
N ALA A 386 -4.24 -11.75 -4.47
CA ALA A 386 -3.40 -12.94 -4.56
C ALA A 386 -1.91 -12.57 -4.41
#